data_AF-A0A1Z8VN96-F1
#
_entry.id   AF-A0A1Z8VN96-F1
#
_cell.length_a   1.000
_cell.length_b   1.000
_cell.length_c   1.000
_cell.angle_alpha   90.00
_cell.angle_beta   90.00
_cell.angle_gamma   90.00
#
_symmetry.space_group_name_H-M   'P 1'
#
loop_
_entity.id
_entity.type
_entity.pdbx_description
1 polymer ?
#
loop_
_entity_poly.entity_id
_entity_poly.type
_entity_poly.pdbx_seq_one_letter_code
_entity_poly.pdbx_strand_id
1 'polypeptide(L)'
;MNQVGSVYIPTLFILCLLFFSSCGERKKQKISWVEGQGTATDQGSEDLNAHYLVLERQRNALQYELQWLGARAKVARAEMELNLALSAEKRLMTEIRRFSDKNQGFANSDELQSKQYQISWDAKLEARRKEVTKARAQVNLFSRELNELRFEISKNGFSSPAKGLVK
;
A
#
# COMPACT_ATOMS: atom_id res chain seq x y z
N MET A 1 -34.90 2.67 -43.89
CA MET A 1 -33.60 2.63 -44.59
C MET A 1 -32.50 2.87 -43.58
N ASN A 2 -31.66 1.85 -43.43
CA ASN A 2 -30.27 1.73 -42.96
C ASN A 2 -29.54 3.06 -42.58
N GLN A 3 -28.66 3.14 -41.58
CA GLN A 3 -27.64 2.18 -41.16
C GLN A 3 -27.31 2.32 -39.66
N VAL A 4 -27.09 1.16 -39.03
CA VAL A 4 -26.46 0.99 -37.72
C VAL A 4 -24.95 1.06 -37.92
N GLY A 5 -24.30 2.05 -37.30
CA GLY A 5 -22.86 2.26 -37.32
C GLY A 5 -22.15 1.32 -36.35
N SER A 6 -21.42 0.38 -36.94
CA SER A 6 -20.56 -0.65 -36.36
C SER A 6 -19.57 -0.12 -35.31
N VAL A 7 -19.68 -0.60 -34.07
CA VAL A 7 -18.58 -0.61 -33.07
C VAL A 7 -18.62 -1.95 -32.34
N TYR A 8 -18.33 -3.04 -33.06
CA TYR A 8 -18.24 -4.40 -32.48
C TYR A 8 -17.11 -5.19 -33.14
N ILE A 9 -15.88 -4.66 -33.16
CA ILE A 9 -14.73 -5.37 -33.76
C ILE A 9 -13.39 -5.28 -32.98
N PRO A 10 -13.30 -5.09 -31.64
CA PRO A 10 -12.05 -5.43 -30.94
C PRO A 10 -12.13 -6.70 -30.08
N THR A 11 -13.33 -7.19 -29.74
CA THR A 11 -13.49 -8.32 -28.81
C THR A 11 -13.37 -9.69 -29.48
N LEU A 12 -13.68 -9.81 -30.77
CA LEU A 12 -13.61 -11.06 -31.53
C LEU A 12 -12.17 -11.48 -31.86
N PHE A 13 -11.25 -10.53 -32.01
CA PHE A 13 -9.85 -10.83 -32.36
C PHE A 13 -9.05 -11.40 -31.17
N ILE A 14 -9.42 -11.02 -29.94
CA ILE A 14 -8.76 -11.47 -28.70
C ILE A 14 -9.18 -12.90 -28.35
N LEU A 15 -10.41 -13.30 -28.67
CA LEU A 15 -10.89 -14.68 -28.47
C LEU A 15 -10.25 -15.70 -29.42
N CYS A 16 -9.80 -15.28 -30.61
CA CYS A 16 -9.10 -16.18 -31.53
C CYS A 16 -7.65 -16.51 -31.11
N LEU A 17 -6.98 -15.62 -30.36
CA LEU A 17 -5.61 -15.87 -29.89
C LEU A 17 -5.54 -16.89 -28.73
N LEU A 18 -6.64 -17.11 -28.01
CA LEU A 18 -6.71 -18.15 -26.96
C LEU A 18 -6.91 -19.56 -27.52
N PHE A 19 -7.28 -19.72 -28.80
CA PHE A 19 -7.46 -21.04 -29.43
C PHE A 19 -6.18 -21.58 -30.09
N PHE A 20 -5.18 -20.76 -30.41
CA PHE A 20 -3.95 -21.21 -31.06
C PHE A 20 -2.83 -21.67 -30.11
N SER A 21 -3.02 -21.57 -28.79
CA SER A 21 -2.02 -22.05 -27.80
C SER A 21 -2.25 -23.51 -27.35
N SER A 22 -3.24 -24.23 -27.90
CA SER A 22 -3.56 -25.62 -27.54
C SER A 22 -2.99 -26.68 -28.49
N CYS A 23 -1.84 -26.42 -29.11
CA CYS A 23 -1.07 -27.42 -29.86
C CYS A 23 0.42 -27.35 -29.50
N GLY A 24 0.75 -27.57 -28.23
CA GLY A 24 2.08 -28.01 -27.81
C GLY A 24 2.12 -29.54 -27.82
N GLU A 25 2.95 -30.12 -28.69
CA GLU A 25 3.14 -31.56 -28.86
C GLU A 25 3.37 -32.30 -27.53
N ARG A 26 2.46 -33.21 -27.17
CA ARG A 26 2.75 -34.24 -26.17
C ARG A 26 3.71 -35.26 -26.77
N LYS A 27 5.02 -35.07 -26.59
CA LYS A 27 5.97 -36.17 -26.72
C LYS A 27 5.65 -37.22 -25.66
N LYS A 28 4.98 -38.31 -26.07
CA LYS A 28 4.83 -39.51 -25.25
C LYS A 28 6.21 -40.13 -25.06
N GLN A 29 6.88 -39.77 -23.97
CA GLN A 29 8.03 -40.50 -23.50
C GLN A 29 7.50 -41.88 -23.05
N LYS A 30 7.77 -42.92 -23.83
CA LYS A 30 7.56 -44.31 -23.40
C LYS A 30 8.51 -44.55 -22.22
N ILE A 31 8.00 -44.42 -21.01
CA ILE A 31 8.65 -44.95 -19.83
C ILE A 31 8.43 -46.47 -19.88
N SER A 32 9.43 -47.20 -20.36
CA SER A 32 9.50 -48.64 -20.14
C SER A 32 9.65 -48.84 -18.64
N TRP A 33 8.60 -49.35 -17.99
CA TRP A 33 8.71 -49.95 -16.67
C TRP A 33 9.57 -51.19 -16.82
N VAL A 34 10.88 -51.01 -16.68
CA VAL A 34 11.77 -52.11 -16.31
C VAL A 34 11.41 -52.41 -14.87
N GLU A 35 10.76 -53.55 -14.71
CA GLU A 35 10.45 -54.21 -13.46
C GLU A 35 11.78 -54.54 -12.76
N GLY A 36 12.32 -53.55 -12.06
CA GLY A 36 13.44 -53.67 -11.14
C GLY A 36 12.88 -53.73 -9.73
N GLN A 37 12.73 -54.95 -9.22
CA GLN A 37 12.61 -55.21 -7.79
C GLN A 37 13.81 -54.55 -7.07
N GLY A 38 13.54 -53.51 -6.27
CA GLY A 38 14.57 -52.85 -5.46
C GLY A 38 14.07 -51.57 -4.81
N THR A 39 13.50 -51.69 -3.61
CA THR A 39 13.50 -50.69 -2.51
C THR A 39 13.63 -49.19 -2.89
N ALA A 40 12.76 -48.66 -3.76
CA ALA A 40 12.83 -47.27 -4.24
C ALA A 40 11.62 -46.41 -3.83
N THR A 41 10.86 -46.80 -2.81
CA THR A 41 9.66 -46.08 -2.38
C THR A 41 9.87 -45.11 -1.21
N ASP A 42 10.94 -45.25 -0.43
CA ASP A 42 11.21 -44.33 0.69
C ASP A 42 12.03 -43.10 0.27
N GLN A 43 13.11 -43.25 -0.51
CA GLN A 43 13.96 -42.09 -0.88
C GLN A 43 13.28 -41.11 -1.85
N GLY A 44 12.48 -41.61 -2.80
CA GLY A 44 11.74 -40.72 -3.72
C GLY A 44 10.58 -39.98 -3.05
N SER A 45 9.98 -40.56 -2.00
CA SER A 45 8.90 -39.92 -1.24
C SER A 45 9.44 -38.94 -0.19
N GLU A 46 10.59 -39.23 0.43
CA GLU A 46 11.32 -38.27 1.29
C GLU A 46 11.76 -37.03 0.53
N ASP A 47 12.26 -37.18 -0.70
CA ASP A 47 12.69 -36.05 -1.55
C ASP A 47 11.50 -35.18 -1.99
N LEU A 48 10.39 -35.79 -2.40
CA LEU A 48 9.14 -35.09 -2.72
C LEU A 48 8.56 -34.34 -1.50
N ASN A 49 8.57 -34.95 -0.32
CA ASN A 49 8.08 -34.32 0.90
C ASN A 49 8.98 -33.16 1.35
N ALA A 50 10.30 -33.31 1.26
CA ALA A 50 11.24 -32.23 1.52
C ALA A 50 11.03 -31.05 0.56
N HIS A 51 10.85 -31.33 -0.74
CA HIS A 51 10.52 -30.32 -1.75
C HIS A 51 9.18 -29.62 -1.47
N TYR A 52 8.16 -30.35 -1.06
CA TYR A 52 6.86 -29.79 -0.65
C TYR A 52 7.02 -28.82 0.52
N LEU A 53 7.75 -29.21 1.57
CA LEU A 53 7.98 -28.37 2.75
C LEU A 53 8.77 -27.09 2.41
N VAL A 54 9.72 -27.16 1.47
CA VAL A 54 10.44 -25.98 0.98
C VAL A 54 9.49 -25.01 0.26
N LEU A 55 8.63 -25.52 -0.64
CA LEU A 55 7.67 -24.70 -1.36
C LEU A 55 6.62 -24.09 -0.42
N GLU A 56 6.16 -24.84 0.57
CA GLU A 56 5.24 -24.35 1.60
C GLU A 56 5.89 -23.21 2.40
N ARG A 57 7.14 -23.36 2.82
CA ARG A 57 7.89 -22.31 3.51
C ARG A 57 8.06 -21.06 2.65
N GLN A 58 8.37 -21.22 1.35
CA GLN A 58 8.48 -20.11 0.41
C GLN A 58 7.15 -19.38 0.22
N ARG A 59 6.06 -20.13 0.05
CA ARG A 59 4.70 -19.59 -0.06
C ARG A 59 4.34 -18.76 1.18
N ASN A 60 4.63 -19.28 2.38
CA ASN A 60 4.39 -18.57 3.63
C ASN A 60 5.26 -17.30 3.75
N ALA A 61 6.53 -17.36 3.35
CA ALA A 61 7.40 -16.18 3.30
C ALA A 61 6.83 -15.07 2.42
N LEU A 62 6.40 -15.43 1.20
CA LEU A 62 5.80 -14.47 0.25
C LEU A 62 4.47 -13.91 0.75
N GLN A 63 3.67 -14.73 1.45
CA GLN A 63 2.43 -14.25 2.07
C GLN A 63 2.72 -13.19 3.14
N TYR A 64 3.72 -13.41 4.00
CA TYR A 64 4.12 -12.42 5.00
C TYR A 64 4.70 -11.15 4.36
N GLU A 65 5.46 -11.29 3.26
CA GLU A 65 5.96 -10.15 2.50
C GLU A 65 4.81 -9.29 1.93
N LEU A 66 3.79 -9.91 1.34
CA LEU A 66 2.61 -9.20 0.85
C LEU A 66 1.87 -8.47 1.97
N GLN A 67 1.69 -9.11 3.12
CA GLN A 67 1.08 -8.49 4.30
C GLN A 67 1.90 -7.30 4.79
N TRP A 68 3.22 -7.46 4.85
CA TRP A 68 4.15 -6.41 5.25
C TRP A 68 4.08 -5.19 4.34
N LEU A 69 4.14 -5.42 3.02
CA LEU A 69 4.05 -4.35 2.03
C LEU A 69 2.70 -3.62 2.11
N GLY A 70 1.60 -4.35 2.29
CA GLY A 70 0.27 -3.77 2.50
C GLY A 70 0.19 -2.91 3.75
N ALA A 71 0.72 -3.37 4.88
CA ALA A 71 0.77 -2.61 6.13
C ALA A 71 1.66 -1.37 5.99
N ARG A 72 2.83 -1.49 5.35
CA ARG A 72 3.75 -0.36 5.12
C ARG A 72 3.12 0.69 4.22
N ALA A 73 2.38 0.30 3.19
CA ALA A 73 1.64 1.23 2.33
C ALA A 73 0.58 2.03 3.11
N LYS A 74 -0.11 1.41 4.08
CA LYS A 74 -1.04 2.12 4.98
C LYS A 74 -0.31 3.17 5.83
N VAL A 75 0.83 2.81 6.42
CA VAL A 75 1.66 3.76 7.19
C VAL A 75 2.11 4.91 6.30
N ALA A 76 2.66 4.63 5.12
CA ALA A 76 3.13 5.65 4.18
C ALA A 76 2.00 6.62 3.76
N ARG A 77 0.79 6.10 3.54
CA ARG A 77 -0.39 6.93 3.25
C ARG A 77 -0.75 7.82 4.43
N ALA A 78 -0.75 7.29 5.66
CA ALA A 78 -1.01 8.12 6.84
C ALA A 78 0.08 9.18 7.08
N GLU A 79 1.35 8.86 6.83
CA GLU A 79 2.47 9.82 6.87
C GLU A 79 2.27 10.95 5.84
N MET A 80 1.80 10.62 4.63
CA MET A 80 1.45 11.59 3.60
C MET A 80 0.31 12.52 4.06
N GLU A 81 -0.77 11.98 4.61
CA GLU A 81 -1.90 12.77 5.13
C GLU A 81 -1.47 13.69 6.28
N LEU A 82 -0.60 13.21 7.17
CA LEU A 82 -0.01 14.03 8.23
C LEU A 82 0.79 15.20 7.65
N ASN A 83 1.62 14.96 6.64
CA ASN A 83 2.38 16.01 5.97
C ASN A 83 1.48 17.03 5.25
N LEU A 84 0.37 16.59 4.64
CA LEU A 84 -0.62 17.48 4.05
C LEU A 84 -1.28 18.37 5.12
N ALA A 85 -1.68 17.81 6.26
CA ALA A 85 -2.27 18.55 7.36
C ALA A 85 -1.28 19.58 7.96
N LEU A 86 -0.03 19.18 8.18
CA LEU A 86 1.04 20.08 8.65
C LEU A 86 1.30 21.21 7.64
N SER A 87 1.36 20.89 6.35
CA SER A 87 1.55 21.88 5.29
C SER A 87 0.40 22.90 5.27
N ALA A 88 -0.85 22.45 5.39
CA ALA A 88 -2.01 23.32 5.47
C ALA A 88 -1.98 24.25 6.70
N GLU A 89 -1.59 23.73 7.87
CA GLU A 89 -1.40 24.53 9.08
C GLU A 89 -0.31 25.61 8.88
N LYS A 90 0.85 25.23 8.36
CA LYS A 90 1.98 26.16 8.13
C LYS A 90 1.66 27.21 7.08
N ARG A 91 0.93 26.84 6.04
CA ARG A 91 0.43 27.78 5.03
C ARG A 91 -0.50 28.82 5.66
N LEU A 92 -1.46 28.39 6.48
CA LEU A 92 -2.35 29.30 7.19
C LEU A 92 -1.58 30.25 8.12
N MET A 93 -0.61 29.74 8.89
CA MET A 93 0.25 30.59 9.73
C MET A 93 1.02 31.63 8.91
N THR A 94 1.47 31.28 7.72
CA THR A 94 2.16 32.20 6.80
C THR A 94 1.20 33.27 6.27
N GLU A 95 -0.04 32.90 5.95
CA GLU A 95 -1.09 33.84 5.51
C GLU A 95 -1.46 34.82 6.63
N ILE A 96 -1.63 34.33 7.87
CA ILE A 96 -1.88 35.16 9.05
C ILE A 96 -0.73 36.16 9.27
N ARG A 97 0.52 35.70 9.18
CA ARG A 97 1.70 36.57 9.30
C ARG A 97 1.72 37.65 8.23
N ARG A 98 1.52 37.29 6.96
CA ARG A 98 1.47 38.26 5.84
C ARG A 98 0.35 39.28 6.01
N PHE A 99 -0.81 38.86 6.52
CA PHE A 99 -1.92 39.76 6.84
C PHE A 99 -1.53 40.73 7.97
N SER A 100 -0.92 40.22 9.04
CA SER A 100 -0.43 41.05 10.15
C SER A 100 0.60 42.07 9.66
N ASP A 101 1.63 41.65 8.91
CA ASP A 101 2.68 42.52 8.40
C ASP A 101 2.13 43.66 7.51
N LYS A 102 1.13 43.37 6.67
CA LYS A 102 0.48 44.38 5.81
C LYS A 102 -0.40 45.35 6.60
N ASN A 103 -0.96 44.92 7.72
CA ASN A 103 -1.91 45.70 8.51
C ASN A 103 -1.29 46.46 9.68
N GLN A 104 0.01 46.28 9.94
CA GLN A 104 0.75 47.08 10.93
C GLN A 104 0.69 48.59 10.66
N GLY A 105 0.39 49.03 9.43
CA GLY A 105 0.21 50.44 9.06
C GLY A 105 -1.20 51.03 9.25
N PHE A 106 -2.22 50.21 9.58
CA PHE A 106 -3.63 50.63 9.64
C PHE A 106 -4.18 50.70 11.09
N ALA A 107 -3.30 50.72 12.09
CA ALA A 107 -3.62 50.46 13.50
C ALA A 107 -4.65 51.39 14.19
N ASN A 108 -5.10 52.48 13.55
CA ASN A 108 -5.83 53.54 14.24
C ASN A 108 -7.32 53.67 13.91
N SER A 109 -7.90 52.91 12.96
CA SER A 109 -9.28 53.19 12.52
C SER A 109 -10.35 52.13 12.81
N ASP A 110 -10.02 50.87 13.15
CA ASP A 110 -11.07 49.86 13.38
C ASP A 110 -10.65 48.68 14.29
N GLU A 111 -10.64 48.93 15.61
CA GLU A 111 -10.25 47.96 16.63
C GLU A 111 -11.22 46.75 16.71
N LEU A 112 -12.49 46.97 16.38
CA LEU A 112 -13.53 45.95 16.42
C LEU A 112 -13.40 44.96 15.25
N GLN A 113 -13.12 45.47 14.04
CA GLN A 113 -12.78 44.62 12.89
C GLN A 113 -11.50 43.81 13.13
N SER A 114 -10.47 44.43 13.72
CA SER A 114 -9.21 43.75 14.06
C SER A 114 -9.45 42.52 14.96
N LYS A 115 -10.26 42.68 16.02
CA LYS A 115 -10.66 41.59 16.92
C LYS A 115 -11.45 40.49 16.20
N GLN A 116 -12.36 40.86 15.29
CA GLN A 116 -13.14 39.90 14.53
C GLN A 116 -12.26 39.05 13.59
N TYR A 117 -11.28 39.66 12.92
CA TYR A 117 -10.29 38.92 12.12
C TYR A 117 -9.49 37.95 12.98
N GLN A 118 -9.00 38.40 14.15
CA GLN A 118 -8.24 37.57 15.06
C GLN A 118 -9.02 36.32 15.50
N ILE A 119 -10.26 36.48 15.96
CA ILE A 119 -11.14 35.36 16.33
C ILE A 119 -11.31 34.39 15.15
N SER A 120 -11.51 34.91 13.94
CA SER A 120 -11.66 34.07 12.74
C SER A 120 -10.39 33.28 12.41
N TRP A 121 -9.21 33.88 12.60
CA TRP A 121 -7.92 33.23 12.36
C TRP A 121 -7.63 32.18 13.41
N ASP A 122 -7.89 32.46 14.68
CA ASP A 122 -7.71 31.53 15.77
C ASP A 122 -8.62 30.30 15.60
N ALA A 123 -9.88 30.49 15.23
CA ALA A 123 -10.81 29.39 14.93
C ALA A 123 -10.31 28.51 13.78
N LYS A 124 -9.82 29.11 12.68
CA LYS A 124 -9.24 28.36 11.55
C LYS A 124 -7.98 27.60 11.98
N LEU A 125 -7.13 28.21 12.81
CA LEU A 125 -5.91 27.58 13.30
C LEU A 125 -6.22 26.39 14.19
N GLU A 126 -7.21 26.52 15.08
CA GLU A 126 -7.66 25.43 15.94
C GLU A 126 -8.20 24.25 15.11
N ALA A 127 -8.98 24.52 14.07
CA ALA A 127 -9.45 23.49 13.14
C ALA A 127 -8.27 22.73 12.49
N ARG A 128 -7.24 23.45 11.99
CA ARG A 128 -6.03 22.82 11.42
C ARG A 128 -5.25 21.99 12.44
N ARG A 129 -5.13 22.47 13.67
CA ARG A 129 -4.48 21.71 14.76
C ARG A 129 -5.20 20.40 15.09
N LYS A 130 -6.55 20.42 15.05
CA LYS A 130 -7.36 19.20 15.22
C LYS A 130 -7.12 18.20 14.08
N GLU A 131 -7.06 18.68 12.84
CA GLU A 131 -6.72 17.84 11.67
C GLU A 131 -5.34 17.19 11.81
N VAL A 132 -4.32 17.96 12.19
CA VAL A 132 -2.96 17.45 12.45
C VAL A 132 -2.96 16.39 13.56
N THR A 133 -3.70 16.63 14.65
CA THR A 133 -3.81 15.69 15.77
C THR A 133 -4.44 14.37 15.31
N LYS A 134 -5.52 14.44 14.51
CA LYS A 134 -6.17 13.27 13.93
C LYS A 134 -5.24 12.48 13.02
N ALA A 135 -4.55 13.16 12.10
CA ALA A 135 -3.61 12.52 11.18
C ALA A 135 -2.43 11.86 11.93
N ARG A 136 -1.91 12.52 12.97
CA ARG A 136 -0.86 11.96 13.83
C ARG A 136 -1.32 10.70 14.57
N ALA A 137 -2.54 10.71 15.10
CA ALA A 137 -3.12 9.52 15.74
C ALA A 137 -3.23 8.34 14.76
N GLN A 138 -3.59 8.61 13.50
CA GLN A 138 -3.66 7.58 12.46
C GLN A 138 -2.28 6.99 12.11
N VAL A 139 -1.24 7.82 12.00
CA VAL A 139 0.14 7.34 11.83
C VAL A 139 0.56 6.44 12.98
N ASN A 140 0.26 6.85 14.22
CA ASN A 140 0.60 6.06 15.41
C ASN A 140 -0.12 4.70 15.42
N LEU A 141 -1.40 4.68 15.07
CA LEU A 141 -2.20 3.45 14.99
C LEU A 141 -1.59 2.47 13.97
N PHE A 142 -1.39 2.90 12.73
CA PHE A 142 -0.85 2.01 11.69
C PHE A 142 0.60 1.61 11.94
N SER A 143 1.39 2.49 12.58
CA SER A 143 2.77 2.14 12.98
C SER A 143 2.77 1.05 14.05
N ARG A 144 1.79 1.08 14.97
CA ARG A 144 1.61 0.01 15.96
C ARG A 144 1.22 -1.30 15.28
N GLU A 145 0.23 -1.28 14.41
CA GLU A 145 -0.19 -2.46 13.62
C GLU A 145 0.98 -3.06 12.81
N LEU A 146 1.81 -2.21 12.18
CA LEU A 146 2.99 -2.66 11.45
C LEU A 146 4.01 -3.34 12.38
N ASN A 147 4.19 -2.82 13.60
CA ASN A 147 5.09 -3.42 14.59
C ASN A 147 4.55 -4.73 15.15
N GLU A 148 3.23 -4.86 15.34
CA GLU A 148 2.57 -6.10 15.73
C GLU A 148 2.76 -7.16 14.64
N LEU A 149 2.49 -6.81 13.37
CA LEU A 149 2.76 -7.69 12.24
C LEU A 149 4.23 -8.10 12.16
N ARG A 150 5.16 -7.17 12.42
CA ARG A 150 6.60 -7.47 12.48
C ARG A 150 6.91 -8.57 13.48
N PHE A 151 6.31 -8.48 14.65
CA PHE A 151 6.49 -9.46 15.72
C PHE A 151 5.88 -10.81 15.34
N GLU A 152 4.69 -10.82 14.74
CA GLU A 152 4.06 -12.05 14.23
C GLU A 152 4.91 -12.76 13.17
N ILE A 153 5.44 -12.01 12.19
CA ILE A 153 6.33 -12.54 11.15
C ILE A 153 7.57 -13.18 11.80
N SER A 154 8.19 -12.47 12.75
CA SER A 154 9.37 -12.97 13.47
C SER A 154 9.07 -14.22 14.30
N LYS A 155 7.90 -14.28 14.96
CA LYS A 155 7.47 -15.44 15.76
C LYS A 155 7.29 -16.69 14.89
N ASN A 156 6.91 -16.53 13.64
CA ASN A 156 6.77 -17.62 12.67
C ASN A 156 8.10 -18.00 11.98
N GLY A 157 9.23 -17.42 12.40
CA GLY A 157 10.55 -17.75 11.87
C GLY A 157 10.91 -17.06 10.55
N PHE A 158 10.19 -15.99 10.19
CA PHE A 158 10.43 -15.19 8.99
C PHE A 158 11.01 -13.82 9.35
N SER A 159 11.72 -13.19 8.42
CA SER A 159 12.26 -11.83 8.58
C SER A 159 11.38 -10.80 7.87
N SER A 160 11.23 -9.62 8.48
CA SER A 160 10.55 -8.48 7.85
C SER A 160 11.56 -7.63 7.04
N PRO A 161 11.16 -7.09 5.87
CA PRO A 161 11.99 -6.15 5.10
C PRO A 161 12.40 -4.90 5.91
N ALA A 162 13.63 -4.42 5.70
CA ALA A 162 14.21 -3.34 6.49
C ALA A 162 13.58 -1.95 6.23
N LYS A 163 13.13 -1.33 7.33
CA LYS A 163 12.84 0.08 7.72
C LYS A 163 12.20 1.08 6.74
N GLY A 164 11.29 1.87 7.32
CA GLY A 164 10.49 2.93 6.68
C GLY A 164 11.26 4.18 6.22
N LEU A 165 10.51 5.09 5.58
CA LEU A 165 11.01 6.20 4.76
C LEU A 165 11.23 7.50 5.53
N VAL A 166 10.73 7.61 6.75
CA VAL A 166 10.84 8.83 7.56
C VAL A 166 11.49 8.49 8.89
N LYS A 167 12.52 9.27 9.25
CA LYS A 167 13.22 9.23 10.54
C LYS A 167 12.72 10.35 11.43
#